data_AF-A0A367YBL0-F1
#
_entry.id   AF-A0A367YBL0-F1
#
_cell.length_a   1.000
_cell.length_b   1.000
_cell.length_c   1.000
_cell.angle_alpha   90.00
_cell.angle_beta   90.00
_cell.angle_gamma   90.00
#
_symmetry.space_group_name_H-M   'P 1'
#
loop_
_entity.id
_entity.type
_entity.pdbx_description
1 polymer ?
#
loop_
_entity_poly.entity_id
_entity_poly.type
_entity_poly.pdbx_seq_one_letter_code
_entity_poly.pdbx_strand_id
1 'polypeptide(L)'
;MLTDSQWEKLVSFHELVFTRTTPEQKLLIIEKFQTDIGISILDASDIAKEAADLILMNSEADQLFLSIIEALKFGRLVFENLKKTICYLLPAGSYSELWPVIMNVFFGMPQMLSSFLMIIICCLTDCVGSIVLAYESAESNLLKKKPRVVTGERLVNFKLLFHAYFCVGTFYTFTSFLVAFLNLTRRGLKFDQFALSFGSYEDIPNIDNLINMSSSIYFVNLIIMQMFNLLTLRTRHLSFFQHSILKNKK
;
A
#
# COMPACT_ATOMS: atom_id res chain seq x y z
N MET A 1 19.78 6.56 -41.19
CA MET A 1 19.10 6.48 -39.87
C MET A 1 18.76 7.89 -39.42
N LEU A 2 17.62 8.09 -38.76
CA LEU A 2 17.20 9.41 -38.25
C LEU A 2 18.21 9.89 -37.19
N THR A 3 18.60 11.17 -37.27
CA THR A 3 19.46 11.81 -36.27
C THR A 3 18.67 12.12 -35.00
N ASP A 4 19.31 12.25 -33.83
CA ASP A 4 18.61 12.53 -32.57
C ASP A 4 17.75 13.80 -32.61
N SER A 5 18.21 14.85 -33.32
CA SER A 5 17.42 16.07 -33.53
C SER A 5 16.17 15.85 -34.38
N GLN A 6 16.20 14.89 -35.31
CA GLN A 6 15.03 14.51 -36.11
C GLN A 6 14.04 13.70 -35.26
N TRP A 7 14.54 12.87 -34.33
CA TRP A 7 13.71 12.16 -33.37
C TRP A 7 12.96 13.10 -32.44
N GLU A 8 13.62 14.12 -31.88
CA GLU A 8 12.97 15.12 -31.03
C GLU A 8 11.85 15.85 -31.78
N LYS A 9 12.08 16.19 -33.05
CA LYS A 9 11.05 16.80 -33.91
C LYS A 9 9.91 15.82 -34.21
N LEU A 10 10.21 14.54 -34.40
CA LEU A 10 9.17 13.51 -34.62
C LEU A 10 8.27 13.34 -33.39
N VAL A 11 8.83 13.29 -32.19
CA VAL A 11 8.07 13.14 -30.93
C VAL A 11 7.13 14.33 -30.68
N SER A 12 7.37 15.48 -31.30
CA SER A 12 6.51 16.67 -31.18
C SER A 12 5.18 16.59 -31.94
N PHE A 13 5.05 15.67 -32.91
CA PHE A 13 3.80 15.52 -33.67
C PHE A 13 2.73 14.78 -32.86
N HIS A 14 1.48 15.17 -33.08
CA HIS A 14 0.32 14.56 -32.40
C HIS A 14 -0.01 13.14 -32.90
N GLU A 15 0.26 12.87 -34.18
CA GLU A 15 -0.02 11.59 -34.82
C GLU A 15 1.20 11.16 -35.63
N LEU A 16 1.58 9.89 -35.52
CA LEU A 16 2.76 9.32 -36.15
C LEU A 16 2.42 7.96 -36.75
N VAL A 17 2.79 7.74 -38.00
CA VAL A 17 2.63 6.46 -38.69
C VAL A 17 3.97 6.09 -39.33
N PHE A 18 4.60 5.02 -38.83
CA PHE A 18 5.80 4.45 -39.42
C PHE A 18 5.40 3.37 -40.43
N THR A 19 5.84 3.50 -41.69
CA THR A 19 5.55 2.53 -42.75
C THR A 19 6.85 1.96 -43.31
N ARG A 20 6.81 0.75 -43.88
CA ARG A 20 7.98 0.07 -44.50
C ARG A 20 9.21 -0.05 -43.58
N THR A 21 8.99 -0.29 -42.28
CA THR A 21 10.06 -0.43 -41.27
C THR A 21 10.65 -1.84 -41.23
N THR A 22 11.97 -1.97 -41.09
CA THR A 22 12.65 -3.24 -40.80
C THR A 22 12.54 -3.62 -39.31
N PRO A 23 12.79 -4.89 -38.91
CA PRO A 23 12.77 -5.30 -37.50
C PRO A 23 13.73 -4.50 -36.60
N GLU A 24 14.95 -4.23 -37.08
CA GLU A 24 15.93 -3.40 -36.38
C GLU A 24 15.43 -1.96 -36.16
N GLN A 25 14.72 -1.41 -37.14
CA GLN A 25 14.10 -0.09 -37.02
C GLN A 25 12.96 -0.07 -36.00
N LYS A 26 12.19 -1.16 -35.87
CA LYS A 26 11.16 -1.28 -34.83
C LYS A 26 11.77 -1.26 -33.43
N LEU A 27 12.90 -1.94 -33.24
CA LEU A 27 13.63 -1.90 -31.96
C LEU A 27 14.12 -0.49 -31.64
N LEU A 28 14.70 0.22 -32.61
CA LEU A 28 15.13 1.62 -32.41
C LEU A 28 13.96 2.54 -32.05
N ILE A 29 12.79 2.35 -32.67
CA ILE A 29 11.56 3.10 -32.33
C ILE A 29 11.18 2.81 -30.87
N ILE A 30 11.12 1.54 -30.48
CA ILE A 30 10.78 1.10 -29.12
C ILE A 30 11.75 1.71 -28.09
N GLU A 31 13.06 1.67 -28.36
CA GLU A 31 14.09 2.22 -27.48
C GLU A 31 13.92 3.73 -27.27
N LYS A 32 13.58 4.47 -28.34
CA LYS A 32 13.33 5.93 -28.26
C LYS A 32 12.01 6.27 -27.55
N PHE A 33 10.98 5.45 -27.68
CA PHE A 33 9.68 5.66 -27.02
C PHE A 33 9.56 5.01 -25.63
N GLN A 34 10.59 4.27 -25.18
CA GLN A 34 10.64 3.61 -23.87
C GLN A 34 9.38 2.76 -23.61
N THR A 35 9.04 1.85 -24.52
CA THR A 35 7.90 0.95 -24.31
C THR A 35 8.28 -0.15 -23.33
N ASP A 36 7.58 -0.24 -22.20
CA ASP A 36 7.93 -1.14 -21.09
C ASP A 36 7.27 -2.52 -21.17
N ILE A 37 6.21 -2.69 -21.98
CA ILE A 37 5.38 -3.91 -21.98
C ILE A 37 5.09 -4.35 -23.42
N GLY A 38 5.47 -5.58 -23.76
CA GLY A 38 5.16 -6.23 -25.03
C GLY A 38 3.83 -6.99 -24.99
N ILE A 39 2.99 -6.80 -26.01
CA ILE A 39 1.70 -7.49 -26.16
C ILE A 39 1.69 -8.29 -27.46
N SER A 40 1.38 -9.57 -27.38
CA SER A 40 1.24 -10.46 -28.53
C SER A 40 -0.18 -11.05 -28.62
N ILE A 41 -0.54 -11.54 -29.80
CA ILE A 41 -1.81 -12.21 -30.08
C ILE A 41 -1.59 -13.71 -30.26
N LEU A 42 -2.63 -14.51 -30.01
CA LEU A 42 -2.54 -15.98 -30.08
C LEU A 42 -2.06 -16.48 -31.46
N ASP A 43 -2.52 -15.83 -32.54
CA ASP A 43 -2.21 -16.18 -33.92
C ASP A 43 -0.85 -15.64 -34.40
N ALA A 44 -0.07 -14.99 -33.52
CA ALA A 44 1.28 -14.53 -33.84
C ALA A 44 2.28 -15.70 -33.91
N SER A 45 3.45 -15.44 -34.50
CA SER A 45 4.55 -16.41 -34.52
C SER A 45 4.99 -16.77 -33.09
N ASP A 46 5.48 -18.00 -32.92
CA ASP A 46 5.91 -18.48 -31.61
C ASP A 46 7.03 -17.61 -31.01
N ILE A 47 7.96 -17.15 -31.85
CA ILE A 47 9.02 -16.20 -31.46
C ILE A 47 8.43 -14.90 -30.90
N ALA A 48 7.34 -14.38 -31.49
CA ALA A 48 6.70 -13.16 -31.01
C ALA A 48 5.90 -13.37 -29.72
N LYS A 49 5.34 -14.57 -29.51
CA LYS A 49 4.66 -14.94 -28.26
C LYS A 49 5.66 -15.13 -27.12
N GLU A 50 6.80 -15.76 -27.37
CA GLU A 50 7.86 -15.93 -26.37
C GLU A 50 8.53 -14.60 -25.98
N ALA A 51 8.59 -13.64 -26.89
CA ALA A 51 9.18 -12.32 -26.62
C ALA A 51 8.23 -11.32 -25.94
N ALA A 52 6.94 -11.65 -25.76
CA ALA A 52 5.94 -10.74 -25.21
C ALA A 52 5.64 -11.02 -23.73
N ASP A 53 5.33 -9.98 -22.97
CA ASP A 53 4.96 -10.08 -21.55
C ASP A 53 3.49 -10.48 -21.36
N LEU A 54 2.64 -10.14 -22.31
CA LEU A 54 1.20 -10.40 -22.30
C LEU A 54 0.76 -11.04 -23.62
N ILE A 55 0.01 -12.12 -23.53
CA ILE A 55 -0.57 -12.82 -24.69
C ILE A 55 -2.10 -12.69 -24.62
N LEU A 56 -2.68 -12.11 -25.66
CA LEU A 56 -4.12 -12.02 -25.82
C LEU A 56 -4.64 -13.33 -26.40
N MET A 57 -5.47 -14.03 -25.63
CA MET A 57 -6.00 -15.34 -26.00
C MET A 57 -7.19 -15.30 -26.99
N ASN A 58 -7.83 -14.14 -27.15
CA ASN A 58 -9.00 -14.02 -28.03
C ASN A 58 -8.59 -13.89 -29.49
N SER A 59 -9.19 -14.68 -30.38
CA SER A 59 -8.89 -14.67 -31.83
C SER A 59 -9.74 -13.66 -32.64
N GLU A 60 -10.79 -13.09 -32.05
CA GLU A 60 -11.63 -12.10 -32.73
C GLU A 60 -10.99 -10.70 -32.70
N ALA A 61 -10.81 -10.10 -33.88
CA ALA A 61 -10.18 -8.78 -34.04
C ALA A 61 -10.85 -7.68 -33.21
N ASP A 62 -12.18 -7.68 -33.11
CA ASP A 62 -12.93 -6.68 -32.37
C ASP A 62 -12.75 -6.82 -30.85
N GLN A 63 -12.55 -8.05 -30.36
CA GLN A 63 -12.34 -8.32 -28.93
C GLN A 63 -10.90 -8.08 -28.49
N LEU A 64 -9.92 -8.18 -29.40
CA LEU A 64 -8.51 -7.92 -29.12
C LEU A 64 -8.28 -6.50 -28.57
N PHE A 65 -8.88 -5.49 -29.21
CA PHE A 65 -8.75 -4.11 -28.75
C PHE A 65 -9.49 -3.83 -27.44
N LEU A 66 -10.63 -4.50 -27.20
CA LEU A 66 -11.37 -4.38 -25.95
C LEU A 66 -10.56 -4.89 -24.75
N SER A 67 -9.85 -6.02 -24.90
CA SER A 67 -9.00 -6.59 -23.86
C SER A 67 -7.87 -5.63 -23.42
N ILE A 68 -7.30 -4.86 -24.35
CA ILE A 68 -6.27 -3.86 -24.03
C ILE A 68 -6.85 -2.73 -23.16
N ILE A 69 -8.05 -2.25 -23.51
CA ILE A 69 -8.73 -1.18 -22.75
C ILE A 69 -9.08 -1.68 -21.34
N GLU A 70 -9.54 -2.93 -21.22
CA GLU A 70 -9.84 -3.56 -19.95
C GLU A 70 -8.57 -3.76 -19.09
N ALA A 71 -7.48 -4.26 -19.68
CA ALA A 71 -6.20 -4.39 -19.01
C ALA A 71 -5.69 -3.03 -18.48
N LEU A 72 -5.83 -1.96 -19.28
CA LEU A 72 -5.46 -0.61 -18.87
C LEU A 72 -6.33 -0.10 -17.70
N LYS A 73 -7.64 -0.40 -17.72
CA LYS A 73 -8.55 -0.07 -16.61
C LYS A 73 -8.13 -0.79 -15.32
N PHE A 74 -7.85 -2.09 -15.38
CA PHE A 74 -7.43 -2.86 -14.21
C PHE A 74 -6.04 -2.46 -13.71
N GLY A 75 -5.08 -2.19 -14.60
CA GLY A 75 -3.75 -1.68 -14.22
C GLY A 75 -3.84 -0.36 -13.44
N ARG A 76 -4.72 0.55 -13.88
CA ARG A 76 -4.99 1.81 -13.14
C ARG A 76 -5.68 1.56 -11.80
N LEU A 77 -6.61 0.61 -11.73
CA LEU A 77 -7.32 0.25 -10.51
C LEU A 77 -6.36 -0.32 -9.45
N VAL A 78 -5.53 -1.29 -9.84
CA VAL A 78 -4.53 -1.91 -8.95
C VAL A 78 -3.58 -0.86 -8.40
N PHE A 79 -3.14 0.11 -9.21
CA PHE A 79 -2.28 1.19 -8.72
C PHE A 79 -2.97 2.07 -7.66
N GLU A 80 -4.25 2.41 -7.82
CA GLU A 80 -5.00 3.17 -6.80
C GLU A 80 -5.25 2.34 -5.53
N ASN A 81 -5.57 1.06 -5.68
CA ASN A 81 -5.79 0.16 -4.55
C ASN A 81 -4.50 -0.09 -3.76
N LEU A 82 -3.35 -0.26 -4.43
CA LEU A 82 -2.05 -0.37 -3.77
C LEU A 82 -1.71 0.86 -2.92
N LYS A 83 -2.09 2.07 -3.37
CA LYS A 83 -1.92 3.28 -2.55
C LYS A 83 -2.75 3.22 -1.26
N LYS A 84 -3.98 2.71 -1.32
CA LYS A 84 -4.85 2.52 -0.14
C LYS A 84 -4.26 1.49 0.80
N THR A 85 -3.85 0.34 0.26
CA THR A 85 -3.21 -0.74 1.03
C THR A 85 -1.94 -0.27 1.75
N ILE A 86 -1.07 0.48 1.07
CA ILE A 86 0.13 1.03 1.71
C ILE A 86 -0.25 2.04 2.82
N CYS A 87 -1.22 2.91 2.56
CA CYS A 87 -1.68 3.87 3.56
C CYS A 87 -2.31 3.19 4.80
N TYR A 88 -2.85 1.99 4.64
CA TYR A 88 -3.42 1.17 5.70
C TYR A 88 -2.35 0.46 6.54
N LEU A 89 -1.32 -0.10 5.89
CA LEU A 89 -0.27 -0.87 6.55
C LEU A 89 0.72 -0.01 7.33
N LEU A 90 1.14 1.14 6.77
CA LEU A 90 2.21 1.96 7.34
C LEU A 90 1.96 2.44 8.79
N PRO A 91 0.77 2.95 9.17
CA PRO A 91 0.53 3.46 10.52
C PRO A 91 0.62 2.39 11.62
N ALA A 92 -0.03 1.23 11.42
CA ALA A 92 -0.08 0.16 12.41
C ALA A 92 1.20 -0.69 12.38
N GLY A 93 1.46 -1.36 11.25
CA GLY A 93 2.52 -2.35 11.09
C GLY A 93 3.95 -1.79 10.98
N SER A 94 4.15 -0.48 11.11
CA SER A 94 5.50 0.09 11.21
C SER A 94 5.60 1.11 12.31
N TYR A 95 4.82 2.20 12.22
CA TYR A 95 4.95 3.27 13.21
C TYR A 95 4.50 2.78 14.59
N SER A 96 3.29 2.25 14.72
CA SER A 96 2.73 1.93 16.05
C SER A 96 3.35 0.73 16.76
N GLU A 97 3.97 -0.18 16.02
CA GLU A 97 4.70 -1.34 16.58
C GLU A 97 6.13 -1.00 17.00
N LEU A 98 6.76 -0.02 16.33
CA LEU A 98 8.14 0.38 16.61
C LEU A 98 8.27 1.22 17.88
N TRP A 99 7.24 2.02 18.23
CA TRP A 99 7.30 2.87 19.43
C TRP A 99 7.42 2.11 20.77
N PRO A 100 6.72 0.98 21.02
CA PRO A 100 6.95 0.13 22.18
C PRO A 100 8.41 -0.30 22.36
N VAL A 101 9.11 -0.59 21.26
CA VAL A 101 10.53 -0.95 21.28
C VAL A 101 11.40 0.28 21.59
N ILE A 102 11.14 1.40 20.93
CA ILE A 102 11.84 2.67 21.21
C ILE A 102 11.68 3.08 22.68
N MET A 103 10.47 3.00 23.22
CA MET A 103 10.19 3.38 24.61
C MET A 103 10.91 2.46 25.61
N ASN A 104 11.02 1.17 25.31
CA ASN A 104 11.83 0.27 26.12
C ASN A 104 13.32 0.66 26.08
N VAL A 105 13.90 0.82 24.89
CA VAL A 105 15.35 1.08 24.75
C VAL A 105 15.78 2.44 25.32
N PHE A 106 15.03 3.51 25.04
CA PHE A 106 15.44 4.87 25.44
C PHE A 106 14.95 5.27 26.82
N PHE A 107 13.76 4.83 27.22
CA PHE A 107 13.14 5.22 28.49
C PHE A 107 13.13 4.10 29.54
N GLY A 108 13.69 2.92 29.24
CA GLY A 108 13.78 1.81 30.18
C GLY A 108 12.42 1.28 30.66
N MET A 109 11.36 1.53 29.88
CA MET A 109 10.00 1.14 30.21
C MET A 109 9.75 -0.33 29.86
N PRO A 110 8.85 -1.03 30.58
CA PRO A 110 8.47 -2.38 30.17
C PRO A 110 7.90 -2.36 28.75
N GLN A 111 8.27 -3.37 27.98
CA GLN A 111 7.83 -3.48 26.59
C GLN A 111 6.31 -3.67 26.53
N MET A 112 5.61 -2.59 26.16
CA MET A 112 4.14 -2.55 26.14
C MET A 112 3.52 -3.38 25.01
N LEU A 113 4.32 -3.91 24.08
CA LEU A 113 3.86 -4.80 23.02
C LEU A 113 4.87 -5.91 22.80
N SER A 114 4.48 -7.14 23.12
CA SER A 114 5.33 -8.32 22.90
C SER A 114 5.61 -8.55 21.40
N SER A 115 6.82 -9.01 21.08
CA SER A 115 7.23 -9.35 19.70
C SER A 115 6.34 -10.41 19.05
N PHE A 116 5.79 -11.33 19.85
CA PHE A 116 4.82 -12.31 19.36
C PHE A 116 3.53 -11.64 18.86
N LEU A 117 3.02 -10.65 19.60
CA LEU A 117 1.82 -9.91 19.22
C LEU A 117 2.06 -9.01 17.99
N MET A 118 3.26 -8.45 17.84
CA MET A 118 3.65 -7.73 16.62
C MET A 118 3.56 -8.62 15.37
N ILE A 119 4.10 -9.84 15.45
CA ILE A 119 4.01 -10.81 14.33
C ILE A 119 2.56 -11.14 14.01
N ILE A 120 1.71 -11.33 15.02
CA ILE A 120 0.27 -11.58 14.80
C ILE A 120 -0.38 -10.40 14.06
N ILE A 121 -0.07 -9.16 14.42
CA ILE A 121 -0.65 -7.99 13.74
C ILE A 121 -0.22 -7.97 12.27
N CYS A 122 1.09 -7.99 12.02
CA CYS A 122 1.66 -7.90 10.69
C CYS A 122 1.25 -9.06 9.76
N CYS A 123 1.31 -10.30 10.24
CA CYS A 123 1.12 -11.49 9.40
C CYS A 123 -0.34 -11.94 9.30
N LEU A 124 -1.18 -11.65 10.29
CA LEU A 124 -2.57 -12.11 10.29
C LEU A 124 -3.54 -10.96 10.04
N THR A 125 -3.65 -10.00 10.95
CA THR A 125 -4.71 -8.99 10.88
C THR A 125 -4.50 -8.01 9.72
N ASP A 126 -3.27 -7.57 9.49
CA ASP A 126 -2.94 -6.61 8.44
C ASP A 126 -2.96 -7.24 7.04
N CYS A 127 -2.56 -8.51 6.91
CA CYS A 127 -2.71 -9.28 5.67
C CYS A 127 -4.17 -9.36 5.22
N VAL A 128 -5.09 -9.66 6.14
CA VAL A 128 -6.52 -9.74 5.80
C VAL A 128 -7.06 -8.37 5.36
N GLY A 129 -6.76 -7.30 6.10
CA GLY A 129 -7.20 -5.94 5.74
C GLY A 129 -6.61 -5.44 4.42
N SER A 130 -5.34 -5.73 4.16
CA SER A 130 -4.66 -5.32 2.92
C SER A 130 -5.21 -6.00 1.68
N ILE A 131 -5.57 -7.28 1.76
CA ILE A 131 -6.23 -8.03 0.67
C ILE A 131 -7.61 -7.43 0.39
N VAL A 132 -8.39 -7.12 1.43
CA VAL A 132 -9.72 -6.50 1.24
C VAL A 132 -9.62 -5.17 0.48
N LEU A 133 -8.64 -4.34 0.80
CA LEU A 133 -8.39 -3.08 0.09
C LEU A 133 -7.86 -3.27 -1.34
N ALA A 134 -7.12 -4.36 -1.60
CA ALA A 134 -6.62 -4.67 -2.93
C ALA A 134 -7.76 -4.97 -3.92
N TYR A 135 -8.86 -5.54 -3.45
CA TYR A 135 -10.06 -5.86 -4.23
C TYR A 135 -11.12 -4.75 -4.24
N GLU A 136 -10.80 -3.53 -3.78
CA GLU A 136 -11.77 -2.43 -3.78
C GLU A 136 -12.12 -1.97 -5.21
N SER A 137 -13.36 -1.58 -5.44
CA SER A 137 -13.81 -1.08 -6.74
C SER A 137 -13.31 0.35 -7.02
N ALA A 138 -13.27 0.71 -8.30
CA ALA A 138 -12.89 2.06 -8.73
C ALA A 138 -13.88 3.13 -8.21
N GLU A 139 -13.36 4.19 -7.60
CA GLU A 139 -14.17 5.33 -7.11
C GLU A 139 -14.63 6.26 -8.23
N SER A 140 -13.90 6.30 -9.34
CA SER A 140 -14.17 7.21 -10.46
C SER A 140 -13.87 6.54 -11.79
N ASN A 141 -14.26 7.20 -12.88
CA ASN A 141 -13.96 6.71 -14.23
C ASN A 141 -12.46 6.83 -14.53
N LEU A 142 -11.71 5.78 -14.21
CA LEU A 142 -10.24 5.71 -14.35
C LEU A 142 -9.76 5.96 -15.77
N LEU A 143 -10.57 5.62 -16.79
CA LEU A 143 -10.22 5.81 -18.20
C LEU A 143 -10.23 7.29 -18.63
N LYS A 144 -10.99 8.16 -17.96
CA LYS A 144 -11.03 9.60 -18.27
C LYS A 144 -9.81 10.37 -17.75
N LYS A 145 -9.07 9.78 -16.81
CA LYS A 145 -7.86 10.38 -16.24
C LYS A 145 -6.70 10.29 -17.24
N LYS A 146 -5.88 11.33 -17.34
CA LYS A 146 -4.65 11.28 -18.14
C LYS A 146 -3.69 10.20 -17.58
N PRO A 147 -2.84 9.58 -18.41
CA PRO A 147 -1.80 8.68 -17.94
C PRO A 147 -0.91 9.36 -16.88
N ARG A 148 -0.50 8.60 -15.86
CA ARG A 148 0.36 9.11 -14.80
C ARG A 148 1.74 9.47 -15.36
N VAL A 149 2.34 10.53 -14.84
CA VAL A 149 3.73 10.86 -15.12
C VAL A 149 4.60 10.13 -14.10
N VAL A 150 5.54 9.30 -14.56
CA VAL A 150 6.38 8.44 -13.71
C VAL A 150 7.20 9.25 -12.69
N THR A 151 7.66 10.43 -13.07
CA THR A 151 8.46 11.31 -12.21
C THR A 151 7.66 12.04 -11.13
N GLY A 152 6.40 12.40 -11.41
CA GLY A 152 5.57 13.22 -10.51
C GLY A 152 4.58 12.45 -9.63
N GLU A 153 3.98 11.36 -10.14
CA GLU A 153 2.95 10.59 -9.42
C GLU A 153 3.48 9.24 -8.96
N ARG A 154 4.34 9.26 -7.93
CA ARG A 154 4.86 8.04 -7.31
C ARG A 154 3.77 7.27 -6.56
N LEU A 155 4.04 6.00 -6.30
CA LEU A 155 3.14 5.15 -5.50
C LEU A 155 3.07 5.66 -4.06
N VAL A 156 4.23 5.89 -3.45
CA VAL A 156 4.36 6.49 -2.12
C VAL A 156 4.87 7.92 -2.26
N ASN A 157 4.01 8.88 -1.91
CA ASN A 157 4.33 10.30 -1.89
C ASN A 157 4.66 10.73 -0.46
N PHE A 158 5.49 11.77 -0.31
CA PHE A 158 5.80 12.35 1.00
C PHE A 158 4.54 12.78 1.76
N LYS A 159 3.53 13.33 1.05
CA LYS A 159 2.22 13.66 1.62
C LYS A 159 1.49 12.44 2.21
N LEU A 160 1.58 11.29 1.54
CA LEU A 160 0.98 10.04 2.03
C LEU A 160 1.73 9.55 3.26
N LEU A 161 3.06 9.54 3.22
CA LEU A 161 3.91 9.14 4.34
C LEU A 161 3.64 10.01 5.58
N PHE A 162 3.61 11.32 5.39
CA PHE A 162 3.35 12.28 6.47
C PHE A 162 1.97 12.05 7.11
N HIS A 163 0.92 11.88 6.29
CA HIS A 163 -0.41 11.60 6.80
C HIS A 163 -0.47 10.25 7.55
N ALA A 164 0.09 9.20 6.97
CA ALA A 164 0.08 7.86 7.55
C ALA A 164 0.83 7.80 8.90
N TYR A 165 2.06 8.32 8.96
CA TYR A 165 2.86 8.25 10.19
C TYR A 165 2.50 9.34 11.20
N PHE A 166 2.40 10.60 10.76
CA PHE A 166 2.32 11.73 11.68
C PHE A 166 0.88 12.04 12.11
N CYS A 167 -0.13 11.78 11.28
CA CYS A 167 -1.52 11.99 11.68
C CYS A 167 -2.14 10.72 12.27
N VAL A 168 -2.09 9.61 11.53
CA VAL A 168 -2.76 8.35 11.95
C VAL A 168 -1.89 7.57 12.92
N GLY A 169 -0.60 7.39 12.61
CA GLY A 169 0.33 6.61 13.42
C GLY A 169 0.53 7.18 14.83
N THR A 170 0.69 8.49 14.98
CA THR A 170 0.80 9.15 16.30
C THR A 170 -0.47 9.00 17.13
N PHE A 171 -1.63 9.07 16.49
CA PHE A 171 -2.91 8.87 17.16
C PHE A 171 -3.03 7.43 17.69
N TYR A 172 -2.58 6.45 16.90
CA TYR A 172 -2.56 5.04 17.30
C TYR A 172 -1.65 4.79 18.49
N THR A 173 -0.41 5.24 18.40
CA THR A 173 0.57 5.03 19.46
C THR A 173 0.09 5.68 20.75
N PHE A 174 -0.31 6.95 20.68
CA PHE A 174 -0.76 7.70 21.83
C PHE A 174 -1.95 7.03 22.53
N THR A 175 -2.96 6.63 21.77
CA THR A 175 -4.16 6.00 22.33
C THR A 175 -3.83 4.63 22.94
N SER A 176 -3.04 3.80 22.25
CA SER A 176 -2.69 2.47 22.74
C SER A 176 -1.78 2.51 23.97
N PHE A 177 -0.81 3.42 24.02
CA PHE A 177 -0.01 3.67 25.22
C PHE A 177 -0.88 4.18 26.36
N LEU A 178 -1.76 5.15 26.11
CA LEU A 178 -2.65 5.70 27.13
C LEU A 178 -3.52 4.62 27.76
N VAL A 179 -4.13 3.74 26.97
CA VAL A 179 -4.98 2.67 27.49
C VAL A 179 -4.17 1.61 28.25
N ALA A 180 -2.97 1.27 27.77
CA ALA A 180 -2.05 0.37 28.49
C ALA A 180 -1.62 0.95 29.85
N PHE A 181 -1.26 2.24 29.89
CA PHE A 181 -0.90 2.94 31.12
C PHE A 181 -2.07 3.07 32.09
N LEU A 182 -3.28 3.35 31.60
CA LEU A 182 -4.48 3.40 32.44
C LEU A 182 -4.75 2.06 33.14
N ASN A 183 -4.47 0.92 32.49
CA ASN A 183 -4.57 -0.39 33.12
C ASN A 183 -3.55 -0.55 34.27
N LEU A 184 -2.32 -0.09 34.08
CA LEU A 184 -1.27 -0.13 35.11
C LEU A 184 -1.61 0.79 36.29
N THR A 185 -2.08 2.01 36.03
CA THR A 185 -2.46 2.98 37.08
C THR A 185 -3.68 2.52 37.88
N ARG A 186 -4.67 1.88 37.24
CA ARG A 186 -5.81 1.27 37.96
C ARG A 186 -5.39 0.14 38.90
N ARG A 187 -4.23 -0.48 38.67
CA ARG A 187 -3.67 -1.55 39.49
C ARG A 187 -2.67 -1.03 40.53
N GLY A 188 -2.56 0.28 40.69
CA GLY A 188 -1.76 0.94 41.73
C GLY A 188 -0.34 1.33 41.32
N LEU A 189 0.05 1.09 40.05
CA LEU A 189 1.39 1.40 39.57
C LEU A 189 1.42 2.78 38.92
N LYS A 190 2.29 3.66 39.43
CA LYS A 190 2.44 5.02 38.89
C LYS A 190 3.41 5.04 37.71
N PHE A 191 3.22 5.98 36.78
CA PHE A 191 4.09 6.16 35.62
C PHE A 191 5.56 6.37 36.01
N ASP A 192 5.81 7.10 37.10
CA ASP A 192 7.15 7.42 37.60
C ASP A 192 7.95 6.18 38.02
N GLN A 193 7.29 5.07 38.35
CA GLN A 193 7.97 3.82 38.71
C GLN A 193 8.51 3.06 37.48
N PHE A 194 8.01 3.41 36.28
CA PHE A 194 8.39 2.76 35.02
C PHE A 194 9.26 3.64 34.15
N ALA A 195 9.12 4.96 34.24
CA ALA A 195 9.97 5.88 33.52
C ALA A 195 11.42 5.79 34.03
N LEU A 196 12.37 5.49 33.14
CA LEU A 196 13.81 5.37 33.41
C LEU A 196 14.18 4.25 34.42
N SER A 197 13.32 3.25 34.57
CA SER A 197 13.51 2.16 35.54
C SER A 197 14.50 1.08 35.07
N PHE A 198 14.74 0.94 33.76
CA PHE A 198 15.73 0.02 33.14
C PHE A 198 15.78 -1.38 33.79
N GLY A 199 14.61 -2.00 33.98
CA GLY A 199 14.50 -3.35 34.56
C GLY A 199 14.37 -3.40 36.07
N SER A 200 14.51 -2.29 36.79
CA SER A 200 14.31 -2.23 38.26
C SER A 200 12.86 -2.48 38.69
N TYR A 201 11.92 -2.58 37.74
CA TYR A 201 10.52 -2.94 37.99
C TYR A 201 10.29 -4.45 38.14
N GLU A 202 11.28 -5.30 37.83
CA GLU A 202 11.17 -6.77 37.94
C GLU A 202 10.98 -7.25 39.39
N ASP A 203 11.42 -6.45 40.37
CA ASP A 203 11.30 -6.76 41.80
C ASP A 203 9.85 -6.67 42.33
N ILE A 204 8.91 -6.11 41.54
CA ILE A 204 7.52 -5.95 41.94
C ILE A 204 6.78 -7.29 41.78
N PRO A 205 6.10 -7.79 42.82
CA PRO A 205 5.41 -9.07 42.74
C PRO A 205 4.33 -9.05 41.66
N ASN A 206 4.32 -10.10 40.83
CA ASN A 206 3.33 -10.33 39.77
C ASN A 206 3.40 -9.37 38.57
N ILE A 207 4.50 -8.62 38.41
CA ILE A 207 4.64 -7.61 37.34
C ILE A 207 4.51 -8.19 35.93
N ASP A 208 5.05 -9.38 35.68
CA ASP A 208 5.02 -10.04 34.37
C ASP A 208 3.59 -10.25 33.87
N ASN A 209 2.69 -10.69 34.76
CA ASN A 209 1.28 -10.88 34.42
C ASN A 209 0.58 -9.54 34.14
N LEU A 210 0.95 -8.47 34.84
CA LEU A 210 0.42 -7.12 34.56
C LEU A 210 0.93 -6.55 33.23
N ILE A 211 2.20 -6.77 32.89
CA ILE A 211 2.82 -6.34 31.63
C ILE A 211 2.21 -7.12 30.46
N ASN A 212 2.07 -8.45 30.59
CA ASN A 212 1.44 -9.30 29.57
C ASN A 212 -0.04 -8.92 29.34
N MET A 213 -0.76 -8.60 30.41
CA MET A 213 -2.13 -8.10 30.29
C MET A 213 -2.19 -6.73 29.61
N SER A 214 -1.29 -5.81 29.95
CA SER A 214 -1.22 -4.48 29.33
C SER A 214 -0.83 -4.58 27.85
N SER A 215 0.04 -5.54 27.50
CA SER A 215 0.40 -5.86 26.12
C SER A 215 -0.79 -6.37 25.30
N SER A 216 -1.61 -7.23 25.91
CA SER A 216 -2.85 -7.71 25.28
C SER A 216 -3.86 -6.58 25.05
N ILE A 217 -3.96 -5.65 26.00
CA ILE A 217 -4.82 -4.46 25.88
C ILE A 217 -4.34 -3.53 24.76
N TYR A 218 -3.03 -3.29 24.67
CA TYR A 218 -2.42 -2.50 23.59
C TYR A 218 -2.72 -3.14 22.22
N PHE A 219 -2.54 -4.46 22.11
CA PHE A 219 -2.82 -5.25 20.92
C PHE A 219 -4.29 -5.15 20.49
N VAL A 220 -5.24 -5.36 21.41
CA VAL A 220 -6.68 -5.28 21.09
C VAL A 220 -7.07 -3.85 20.66
N ASN A 221 -6.56 -2.83 21.34
CA ASN A 221 -6.84 -1.45 20.98
C ASN A 221 -6.33 -1.11 19.57
N LEU A 222 -5.14 -1.59 19.20
CA LEU A 222 -4.61 -1.42 17.85
C LEU A 222 -5.50 -2.08 16.79
N ILE A 223 -5.93 -3.32 17.01
CA ILE A 223 -6.81 -4.01 16.07
C ILE A 223 -8.13 -3.25 15.88
N ILE A 224 -8.72 -2.75 16.96
CA ILE A 224 -9.96 -1.98 16.89
C ILE A 224 -9.76 -0.71 16.04
N MET A 225 -8.71 0.07 16.32
CA MET A 225 -8.42 1.27 15.53
C MET A 225 -8.15 0.93 14.07
N GLN A 226 -7.42 -0.16 13.82
CA GLN A 226 -7.08 -0.63 12.49
C GLN A 226 -8.33 -1.07 11.70
N MET A 227 -9.32 -1.68 12.35
CA MET A 227 -10.62 -1.96 11.74
C MET A 227 -11.35 -0.69 11.30
N PHE A 228 -11.30 0.38 12.08
CA PHE A 228 -11.88 1.66 11.68
C PHE A 228 -11.11 2.32 10.54
N ASN A 229 -9.79 2.24 10.55
CA ASN A 229 -8.96 2.77 9.47
C ASN A 229 -9.11 1.99 8.16
N LEU A 230 -9.36 0.68 8.24
CA LEU A 230 -9.76 -0.11 7.08
C LEU A 230 -10.98 0.51 6.39
N LEU A 231 -12.00 0.89 7.17
CA LEU A 231 -13.24 1.47 6.65
C LEU A 231 -13.03 2.87 6.06
N THR A 232 -12.19 3.70 6.67
CA THR A 232 -11.93 5.06 6.17
C THR A 232 -11.10 5.03 4.87
N LEU A 233 -10.14 4.12 4.75
CA LEU A 233 -9.25 4.03 3.59
C LEU A 233 -9.85 3.34 2.36
N ARG A 234 -11.06 2.75 2.48
CA ARG A 234 -11.80 2.22 1.32
C ARG A 234 -12.05 3.30 0.27
N THR A 235 -12.27 4.55 0.71
CA THR A 235 -12.56 5.69 -0.16
C THR A 235 -11.56 6.82 0.05
N ARG A 236 -10.98 7.37 -1.02
CA ARG A 236 -10.10 8.55 -0.94
C ARG A 236 -10.79 9.86 -1.31
N HIS A 237 -11.73 9.82 -2.25
CA HIS A 237 -12.39 11.02 -2.76
C HIS A 237 -13.89 11.02 -2.46
N LEU A 238 -14.54 9.86 -2.52
CA LEU A 238 -15.96 9.74 -2.22
C LEU A 238 -16.21 9.65 -0.71
N SER A 239 -17.41 10.06 -0.30
CA SER A 239 -17.87 9.80 1.06
C SER A 239 -18.20 8.31 1.23
N PHE A 240 -18.00 7.81 2.45
CA PHE A 240 -18.37 6.45 2.86
C PHE A 240 -19.83 6.09 2.50
N PHE A 241 -20.76 7.05 2.56
CA PHE A 241 -22.18 6.81 2.23
C PHE A 241 -22.46 6.74 0.72
N GLN A 242 -21.61 7.33 -0.10
CA GLN A 242 -21.78 7.33 -1.56
C GLN A 242 -21.20 6.05 -2.18
N HIS A 243 -20.16 5.49 -1.56
CA HIS A 243 -19.55 4.24 -1.99
C HIS A 243 -20.24 3.06 -1.29
N SER A 244 -21.05 2.30 -2.02
CA SER A 244 -21.83 1.20 -1.43
C SER A 244 -20.93 0.14 -0.77
N ILE A 245 -21.16 -0.10 0.52
CA ILE A 245 -20.39 -1.00 1.39
C ILE A 245 -20.46 -2.47 0.90
N LEU A 246 -21.58 -2.85 0.26
CA LEU A 246 -21.92 -4.25 -0.09
C LEU A 246 -21.72 -4.62 -1.57
N LYS A 247 -21.28 -3.69 -2.44
CA LYS A 247 -21.06 -4.03 -3.86
C LYS A 247 -19.76 -4.80 -4.12
N ASN A 248 -19.04 -5.19 -3.08
CA ASN A 248 -17.81 -5.98 -3.17
C ASN A 248 -18.07 -7.50 -3.26
N LYS A 249 -19.11 -7.90 -4.01
CA LYS A 249 -19.39 -9.28 -4.39
C LYS A 249 -19.57 -9.34 -5.91
N LYS A 250 -18.46 -9.43 -6.63
CA LYS A 250 -18.39 -10.03 -7.95
C LYS A 250 -17.12 -10.87 -8.03
#